data_AF-A0A432HIM9-F1
#
_entry.id   AF-A0A432HIM9-F1
#
_cell.length_a   1.000
_cell.length_b   1.000
_cell.length_c   1.000
_cell.angle_alpha   90.00
_cell.angle_beta   90.00
_cell.angle_gamma   90.00
#
_symmetry.space_group_name_H-M   'P 1'
#
loop_
_entity.id
_entity.type
_entity.pdbx_description
1 polymer ?
#
loop_
_entity_poly.entity_id
_entity_poly.type
_entity_poly.pdbx_seq_one_letter_code
_entity_poly.pdbx_strand_id
1 'polypeptide(L)'
;MADKLTIDVVTLDSVQCAACGYMMESIAALPDDVQEMIEYTEWSIKSEDGIARFKELGVQVLPSICIEKDVVFPSIIPQYEELIDEMARRAPNDAMKKRIASLRDVGFQFDKIEENLAKAGSGMATRTNSKVRK
;
A
#
# COMPACT_ATOMS: atom_id res chain seq x y z
N MET A 1 -1.18 -19.93 9.86
CA MET A 1 -1.11 -18.58 10.43
C MET A 1 -0.38 -17.77 9.39
N ALA A 2 -1.01 -16.72 8.84
CA ALA A 2 -0.45 -16.03 7.69
C ALA A 2 0.68 -15.10 8.15
N ASP A 3 1.93 -15.55 8.02
CA ASP A 3 3.13 -14.72 8.09
C ASP A 3 3.17 -13.79 6.86
N LYS A 4 2.24 -12.83 6.76
CA LYS A 4 2.22 -11.81 5.70
C LYS A 4 2.48 -10.43 6.31
N LEU A 5 3.13 -9.57 5.53
CA LEU A 5 3.38 -8.19 5.92
C LEU A 5 2.15 -7.33 5.58
N THR A 6 1.62 -6.60 6.54
CA THR A 6 0.47 -5.71 6.37
C THR A 6 0.95 -4.34 5.89
N ILE A 7 0.39 -3.87 4.78
CA ILE A 7 0.69 -2.56 4.20
C ILE A 7 -0.62 -1.76 4.05
N ASP A 8 -0.73 -0.67 4.80
CA ASP A 8 -1.90 0.21 4.73
C ASP A 8 -1.53 1.45 3.92
N VAL A 9 -2.26 1.71 2.83
CA VAL A 9 -2.06 2.91 2.00
C VAL A 9 -3.19 3.87 2.24
N VAL A 10 -2.91 4.97 2.92
CA VAL A 10 -3.92 5.96 3.25
C VAL A 10 -3.93 7.04 2.17
N THR A 11 -5.06 7.19 1.49
CA THR A 11 -5.21 8.06 0.32
C THR A 11 -6.40 9.00 0.49
N LEU A 12 -6.44 10.05 -0.33
CA LEU A 12 -7.68 10.81 -0.53
C LEU A 12 -8.56 10.09 -1.56
N ASP A 13 -8.02 9.88 -2.75
CA ASP A 13 -8.73 9.29 -3.88
C ASP A 13 -7.74 8.74 -4.91
N SER A 14 -7.48 7.43 -4.95
CA SER A 14 -6.59 6.82 -5.95
C SER A 14 -7.08 6.92 -7.40
N VAL A 15 -8.37 7.18 -7.63
CA VAL A 15 -8.95 7.25 -8.98
C VAL A 15 -8.79 8.64 -9.58
N GLN A 16 -8.93 9.68 -8.74
CA GLN A 16 -8.92 11.08 -9.20
C GLN A 16 -7.63 11.84 -8.84
N CYS A 17 -6.88 11.41 -7.82
CA CYS A 17 -5.62 12.04 -7.43
C CYS A 17 -4.43 11.25 -7.98
N ALA A 18 -3.69 11.85 -8.92
CA ALA A 18 -2.54 11.22 -9.56
C ALA A 18 -1.49 10.71 -8.56
N ALA A 19 -1.16 11.50 -7.52
CA ALA A 19 -0.20 11.09 -6.50
C ALA A 19 -0.69 9.87 -5.68
N CYS A 20 -1.99 9.78 -5.41
CA CYS A 20 -2.57 8.61 -4.72
C CYS A 20 -2.53 7.37 -5.62
N GLY A 21 -2.80 7.55 -6.93
CA GLY A 21 -2.67 6.49 -7.94
C GLY A 21 -1.24 5.96 -8.00
N TYR A 22 -0.25 6.83 -8.20
CA TYR A 22 1.16 6.43 -8.28
C TYR A 22 1.65 5.70 -7.02
N MET A 23 1.15 6.08 -5.84
CA MET A 23 1.49 5.39 -4.60
C MET A 23 0.92 3.96 -4.56
N MET A 24 -0.33 3.77 -4.98
CA MET A 24 -0.93 2.44 -5.11
C MET A 24 -0.22 1.61 -6.18
N GLU A 25 0.12 2.21 -7.32
CA GLU A 25 0.86 1.57 -8.40
C GLU A 25 2.25 1.12 -7.95
N SER A 26 2.93 1.90 -7.09
CA SER A 26 4.25 1.52 -6.56
C SER A 26 4.22 0.21 -5.77
N ILE A 27 3.12 -0.06 -5.06
CA ILE A 27 2.94 -1.32 -4.33
C ILE A 27 2.44 -2.41 -5.28
N ALA A 28 1.52 -2.10 -6.19
CA ALA A 28 1.01 -3.06 -7.16
C ALA A 28 2.06 -3.55 -8.16
N ALA A 29 3.09 -2.74 -8.41
CA ALA A 29 4.21 -3.06 -9.29
C ALA A 29 5.28 -3.93 -8.61
N LEU A 30 5.15 -4.25 -7.32
CA LEU A 30 6.04 -5.22 -6.67
C LEU A 30 5.92 -6.60 -7.34
N PRO A 31 7.01 -7.38 -7.43
CA PRO A 31 7.01 -8.68 -8.09
C PRO A 31 6.07 -9.67 -7.38
N ASP A 32 5.60 -10.67 -8.14
CA ASP A 32 4.61 -11.67 -7.67
C ASP A 32 5.04 -12.33 -6.36
N ASP A 33 6.31 -12.71 -6.22
CA ASP A 33 6.89 -13.23 -4.99
C ASP A 33 6.64 -12.32 -3.77
N VAL A 34 6.77 -11.01 -3.95
CA VAL A 34 6.51 -10.03 -2.89
C VAL A 34 5.01 -9.88 -2.66
N GLN A 35 4.21 -9.85 -3.72
CA GLN A 35 2.73 -9.80 -3.63
C GLN A 35 2.17 -10.97 -2.81
N GLU A 36 2.76 -12.17 -2.90
CA GLU A 36 2.33 -13.33 -2.11
C GLU A 36 2.66 -13.18 -0.62
N MET A 37 3.72 -12.44 -0.29
CA MET A 37 4.21 -12.20 1.07
C MET A 37 3.55 -11.01 1.77
N ILE A 38 2.84 -10.15 1.03
CA ILE A 38 2.18 -8.96 1.58
C ILE A 38 0.66 -9.05 1.53
N GLU A 39 0.02 -8.27 2.37
CA GLU A 39 -1.38 -7.93 2.28
C GLU A 39 -1.47 -6.42 2.36
N TYR A 40 -2.00 -5.79 1.30
CA TYR A 40 -2.10 -4.34 1.26
C TYR A 40 -3.53 -3.87 0.99
N THR A 41 -3.93 -2.81 1.68
CA THR A 41 -5.29 -2.24 1.61
C THR A 41 -5.23 -0.75 1.41
N GLU A 42 -6.04 -0.24 0.49
CA GLU A 42 -6.26 1.20 0.36
C GLU A 42 -7.31 1.70 1.36
N TRP A 43 -6.94 2.74 2.11
CA TRP A 43 -7.83 3.47 3.02
C TRP A 43 -8.07 4.88 2.50
N SER A 44 -9.18 5.08 1.80
CA SER A 44 -9.59 6.41 1.36
C SER A 44 -10.22 7.19 2.51
N ILE A 45 -9.71 8.38 2.83
CA ILE A 45 -10.30 9.26 3.86
C ILE A 45 -11.68 9.83 3.47
N LYS A 46 -12.23 9.45 2.30
CA LYS A 46 -13.62 9.72 1.90
C LYS A 46 -14.62 8.73 2.54
N SER A 47 -14.15 7.63 3.10
CA SER A 47 -14.95 6.66 3.85
C SER A 47 -14.76 6.82 5.36
N GLU A 48 -15.75 6.41 6.15
CA GLU A 48 -15.63 6.41 7.62
C GLU A 48 -14.50 5.49 8.09
N ASP A 49 -14.35 4.31 7.47
CA ASP A 49 -13.27 3.38 7.77
C ASP A 49 -11.88 3.98 7.49
N GLY A 50 -11.73 4.71 6.37
CA GLY A 50 -10.47 5.36 6.05
C GLY A 50 -10.13 6.52 6.99
N ILE A 51 -11.12 7.28 7.46
CA ILE A 51 -10.92 8.31 8.50
C ILE A 51 -10.51 7.66 9.84
N ALA A 52 -11.14 6.54 10.21
CA ALA A 52 -10.78 5.81 11.41
C ALA A 52 -9.33 5.29 11.33
N ARG A 53 -8.95 4.70 10.19
CA ARG A 53 -7.59 4.22 9.93
C ARG A 53 -6.55 5.33 9.89
N PHE A 54 -6.84 6.44 9.24
CA PHE A 54 -5.97 7.63 9.24
C PHE A 54 -5.62 8.09 10.66
N LYS A 55 -6.61 8.10 11.56
CA LYS A 55 -6.42 8.46 12.98
C LYS A 55 -5.68 7.37 13.76
N GLU A 56 -6.04 6.09 13.55
CA GLU A 56 -5.41 4.96 14.25
C GLU A 56 -3.92 4.85 13.92
N LEU A 57 -3.54 5.05 12.66
CA LEU A 57 -2.17 4.99 12.18
C LEU A 57 -1.37 6.27 12.45
N GLY A 58 -2.00 7.34 12.96
CA GLY A 58 -1.32 8.61 13.24
C GLY A 58 -0.80 9.33 12.00
N VAL A 59 -1.41 9.09 10.83
CA VAL A 59 -1.00 9.73 9.57
C VAL A 59 -1.29 11.23 9.63
N GLN A 60 -0.35 12.05 9.14
CA GLN A 60 -0.49 13.51 9.13
C GLN A 60 -0.64 14.09 7.72
N VAL A 61 -0.14 13.38 6.70
CA VAL A 61 -0.10 13.84 5.30
C VAL A 61 -0.58 12.73 4.37
N LEU A 62 -1.07 13.10 3.19
CA LEU A 62 -1.59 12.14 2.20
C LEU A 62 -0.86 12.32 0.85
N PRO A 63 -0.76 11.28 0.02
CA PRO A 63 -0.97 9.87 0.39
C PRO A 63 0.17 9.37 1.30
N SER A 64 -0.07 8.38 2.15
CA SER A 64 0.98 7.79 3.01
C SER A 64 0.94 6.27 2.99
N ILE A 65 2.12 5.64 2.99
CA ILE A 65 2.26 4.19 3.14
C ILE A 65 2.65 3.88 4.58
N CYS A 66 1.88 2.99 5.20
CA CYS A 66 2.19 2.41 6.49
C CYS A 66 2.51 0.93 6.33
N ILE A 67 3.53 0.43 7.05
CA ILE A 67 3.94 -0.98 7.04
C ILE A 67 3.90 -1.45 8.48
N GLU A 68 3.17 -2.52 8.77
CA GLU A 68 2.98 -3.03 10.14
C GLU A 68 2.52 -1.94 11.13
N LYS A 69 1.61 -1.06 10.68
CA LYS A 69 1.04 0.10 11.41
C LYS A 69 1.99 1.29 11.62
N ASP A 70 3.26 1.21 11.22
CA ASP A 70 4.18 2.34 11.25
C ASP A 70 4.07 3.17 9.97
N VAL A 71 4.00 4.50 10.08
CA VAL A 71 4.06 5.41 8.93
C VAL A 71 5.49 5.41 8.37
N VAL A 72 5.68 4.84 7.19
CA VAL A 72 7.02 4.70 6.58
C VAL A 72 7.28 5.79 5.54
N PHE A 73 6.31 6.03 4.66
CA PHE A 73 6.46 6.98 3.56
C PHE A 73 5.36 8.06 3.61
N PRO A 74 5.60 9.17 4.34
CA PRO A 74 4.62 10.24 4.47
C PRO A 74 4.66 11.20 3.27
N SER A 75 3.68 11.12 2.35
CA SER A 75 3.59 11.96 1.14
C SER A 75 4.80 11.88 0.20
N ILE A 76 5.52 10.75 0.23
CA ILE A 76 6.67 10.48 -0.62
C ILE A 76 6.43 9.15 -1.32
N ILE A 77 6.48 9.13 -2.65
CA ILE A 77 6.35 7.89 -3.43
C ILE A 77 7.72 7.19 -3.37
N PRO A 78 7.81 5.98 -2.78
CA PRO A 78 9.08 5.30 -2.61
C PRO A 78 9.63 4.77 -3.94
N GLN A 79 10.95 4.63 -4.01
CA GLN A 79 11.57 3.80 -5.03
C GLN A 79 11.48 2.31 -4.67
N TYR A 80 11.67 1.43 -5.66
CA TYR A 80 11.63 -0.02 -5.45
C TYR A 80 12.55 -0.48 -4.32
N GLU A 81 13.82 -0.06 -4.36
CA GLU A 81 14.81 -0.45 -3.36
C GLU A 81 14.42 0.00 -1.95
N GLU A 82 13.92 1.24 -1.80
CA GLU A 82 13.50 1.76 -0.50
C GLU A 82 12.32 0.99 0.07
N LEU A 83 11.34 0.65 -0.78
CA LEU A 83 10.18 -0.12 -0.37
C LEU A 83 10.59 -1.53 0.09
N ILE A 84 11.44 -2.21 -0.68
CA ILE A 84 11.98 -3.53 -0.33
C ILE A 84 12.80 -3.48 0.97
N ASP A 85 13.65 -2.47 1.15
CA ASP A 85 14.49 -2.32 2.33
C ASP A 85 13.66 -2.08 3.60
N GLU A 86 12.63 -1.23 3.53
CA GLU A 86 11.72 -0.98 4.65
C GLU A 86 10.82 -2.18 4.98
N MET A 87 10.41 -2.95 3.97
CA MET A 87 9.69 -4.22 4.14
C MET A 87 10.57 -5.30 4.77
N ALA A 88 11.82 -5.47 4.30
CA ALA A 88 12.76 -6.42 4.87
C ALA A 88 13.12 -6.08 6.32
N ARG A 89 13.18 -4.79 6.67
CA ARG A 89 13.43 -4.33 8.05
C ARG A 89 12.29 -4.72 9.00
N ARG A 90 11.05 -4.69 8.52
CA ARG A 90 9.82 -4.96 9.30
C ARG A 90 9.28 -6.38 9.13
N ALA A 91 9.99 -7.24 8.39
CA ALA A 91 9.59 -8.62 8.19
C ALA A 91 9.46 -9.36 9.54
N PRO A 92 8.38 -10.12 9.77
CA PRO A 92 8.13 -10.82 11.03
C PRO A 92 9.11 -11.96 11.31
N ASN A 93 9.75 -12.51 10.27
CA ASN A 93 10.67 -13.63 10.38
C ASN A 93 11.93 -13.45 9.49
N ASP A 94 13.03 -14.11 9.88
CA ASP A 94 14.33 -13.97 9.22
C ASP A 94 14.34 -14.58 7.80
N ALA A 95 13.49 -15.58 7.55
CA ALA A 95 13.33 -16.21 6.24
C ALA A 95 12.71 -15.23 5.22
N MET A 96 11.64 -14.54 5.61
CA MET A 96 10.97 -13.51 4.82
C MET A 96 11.91 -12.33 4.60
N LYS A 97 12.62 -11.88 5.63
CA LYS A 97 13.63 -10.82 5.49
C LYS A 97 14.64 -11.15 4.40
N LYS A 98 15.20 -12.36 4.43
CA LYS A 98 16.17 -12.83 3.41
C LYS A 98 15.52 -12.92 2.03
N ARG A 99 14.27 -13.38 1.94
CA ARG A 99 13.55 -13.48 0.67
C ARG A 99 13.29 -12.11 0.06
N ILE A 100 12.74 -11.18 0.83
CA ILE A 100 12.48 -9.80 0.39
C ILE A 100 13.80 -9.12 0.00
N ALA A 101 14.85 -9.23 0.81
CA ALA A 101 16.16 -8.64 0.50
C ALA A 101 16.79 -9.23 -0.78
N SER A 102 16.56 -10.51 -1.07
CA SER A 102 17.04 -11.14 -2.32
C SER A 102 16.39 -10.59 -3.58
N LEU A 103 15.25 -9.91 -3.46
CA LEU A 103 14.49 -9.36 -4.58
C LEU A 103 14.83 -7.89 -4.85
N ARG A 104 15.77 -7.28 -4.11
CA ARG A 104 16.16 -5.87 -4.24
C ARG A 104 16.67 -5.48 -5.64
N ASP A 105 17.29 -6.41 -6.37
CA ASP A 105 17.81 -6.18 -7.73
C ASP A 105 16.82 -6.53 -8.86
N VAL A 106 15.62 -7.05 -8.54
CA VAL A 106 14.63 -7.45 -9.57
C VAL A 106 13.94 -6.23 -10.19
N GLY A 107 13.62 -5.23 -9.37
CA GLY A 107 12.86 -4.07 -9.79
C GLY A 107 11.34 -4.31 -9.86
N PHE A 108 10.62 -3.29 -10.33
CA PHE A 108 9.18 -3.33 -10.51
C PHE A 108 8.77 -4.22 -11.71
N GLN A 109 7.68 -4.97 -11.52
CA GLN A 109 6.99 -5.73 -12.55
C GLN A 109 5.70 -5.01 -12.94
N PHE A 110 5.68 -4.39 -14.12
CA PHE A 110 4.55 -3.58 -14.58
C PHE A 110 3.46 -4.40 -15.28
N ASP A 111 3.75 -5.64 -15.70
CA ASP A 111 2.85 -6.49 -16.49
C ASP A 111 1.54 -6.86 -15.78
N LYS A 112 1.50 -6.77 -14.44
CA LYS A 112 0.35 -7.22 -13.62
C LYS A 112 -0.25 -6.14 -12.71
N ILE A 113 0.09 -4.87 -12.92
CA ILE A 113 -0.37 -3.77 -12.04
C ILE A 113 -1.89 -3.73 -11.94
N GLU A 114 -2.61 -3.82 -13.06
CA GLU A 114 -4.08 -3.75 -13.07
C GLU A 114 -4.72 -4.90 -12.27
N GLU A 115 -4.16 -6.11 -12.35
CA GLU A 115 -4.64 -7.26 -11.58
C GLU A 115 -4.38 -7.08 -10.08
N ASN A 116 -3.18 -6.61 -9.73
CA ASN A 116 -2.79 -6.40 -8.34
C ASN A 116 -3.62 -5.27 -7.70
N LEU A 117 -3.82 -4.16 -8.39
CA LEU A 117 -4.70 -3.06 -7.95
C LEU A 117 -6.14 -3.53 -7.72
N ALA A 118 -6.65 -4.40 -8.60
CA ALA A 118 -7.98 -4.99 -8.45
C ALA A 118 -8.07 -5.90 -7.22
N LYS A 119 -7.04 -6.72 -6.95
CA LYS A 119 -6.95 -7.57 -5.74
C LYS A 119 -6.98 -6.73 -4.46
N ALA A 120 -6.32 -5.57 -4.46
CA ALA A 120 -6.28 -4.66 -3.32
C ALA A 120 -7.52 -3.76 -3.16
N GLY A 121 -8.51 -3.89 -4.06
CA GLY A 121 -9.71 -3.06 -4.03
C GLY A 121 -9.45 -1.58 -4.28
N SER A 122 -8.36 -1.24 -4.99
CA SER A 122 -7.99 0.15 -5.24
C SER A 122 -9.12 0.90 -5.96
N GLY A 123 -9.48 2.07 -5.45
CA GLY A 123 -10.54 2.91 -5.97
C GLY A 123 -11.96 2.45 -5.59
N MET A 124 -12.17 1.28 -4.99
CA MET A 124 -13.51 0.80 -4.62
C MET A 124 -14.12 1.61 -3.47
N ALA A 125 -13.30 2.02 -2.49
CA ALA A 125 -13.74 2.82 -1.34
C ALA A 125 -13.92 4.32 -1.67
N THR A 126 -13.40 4.79 -2.81
CA THR A 126 -13.45 6.22 -3.20
C THR A 126 -14.80 6.66 -3.78
N ARG A 127 -15.65 5.71 -4.19
CA ARG A 127 -16.92 5.95 -4.92
C ARG A 127 -18.16 6.00 -4.01
N THR A 128 -18.09 5.59 -2.75
CA THR A 128 -19.27 5.09 -2.02
C THR A 128 -20.13 6.13 -1.30
N ASN A 129 -19.79 7.43 -1.29
CA ASN A 129 -20.55 8.42 -0.51
C ASN A 129 -21.31 9.50 -1.31
N SER A 130 -21.45 9.37 -2.63
CA SER A 130 -22.21 10.35 -3.43
C SER A 130 -23.74 10.16 -3.39
N LYS A 131 -24.29 9.41 -2.41
CA LYS A 131 -25.73 9.51 -2.14
C LYS A 131 -25.98 10.80 -1.37
N VAL A 132 -26.10 11.90 -2.11
CA VAL A 132 -26.75 13.13 -1.65
C VAL A 132 -28.08 12.70 -1.03
N ARG A 133 -28.18 12.71 0.31
CA ARG A 133 -29.47 12.65 0.98
C ARG A 133 -30.21 13.92 0.53
N LYS A 134 -31.15 13.74 -0.40
CA LYS A 134 -32.15 14.75 -0.74
C LYS A 134 -33.00 15.08 0.49
#